data_AF-A0A963FHW3-F1
#
_entry.id   AF-A0A963FHW3-F1
#
_cell.length_a   1.000
_cell.length_b   1.000
_cell.length_c   1.000
_cell.angle_alpha   90.00
_cell.angle_beta   90.00
_cell.angle_gamma   90.00
#
_symmetry.space_group_name_H-M   'P 1'
#
loop_
_entity.id
_entity.type
_entity.pdbx_description
1 polymer ?
#
loop_
_entity_poly.entity_id
_entity_poly.type
_entity_poly.pdbx_seq_one_letter_code
_entity_poly.pdbx_strand_id
1 'polypeptide(L)'
;MKNSSLSSVSRRPAPPWPERHSHVDHNLKWLAQLSGMLICGLSLYLLPVGVHALPALQLGVLDTTGGTNGISYDTVTETTLTSEDLFTVLAFGDQGNPNFHLDDTHMLSVAITPKAGPDPVSYGSFRYKLPGDSDFRTPVNVGNTTDMNYGTPPVDTLYPDLGSHGIYDTFYIEIPFTFDSSMIVSEFDVENGMQPLMLDTSGMYYFPFEFDTSALAADVELHFDLYNTVAITRPSGSTDYATLFAPFSHDAGTLRTPGSPGTGQGNGIPVPGTLALFLLGGLMAGVGWRGAR
;
A
#
# COMPACT_ATOMS: atom_id res chain seq x y z
N MET A 1 -30.23 -72.19 -71.35
CA MET A 1 -28.90 -71.72 -70.91
C MET A 1 -28.86 -71.72 -69.39
N LYS A 2 -27.85 -72.41 -68.82
CA LYS A 2 -27.23 -72.28 -67.47
C LYS A 2 -28.17 -72.24 -66.24
N ASN A 3 -28.28 -73.32 -65.48
CA ASN A 3 -27.42 -73.76 -64.35
C ASN A 3 -27.23 -72.70 -63.23
N SER A 4 -27.73 -73.01 -62.02
CA SER A 4 -26.91 -73.06 -60.80
C SER A 4 -27.68 -73.69 -59.62
N SER A 5 -27.16 -74.82 -59.19
CA SER A 5 -27.51 -75.63 -58.01
C SER A 5 -26.63 -75.25 -56.81
N LEU A 6 -27.16 -75.19 -55.59
CA LEU A 6 -26.41 -75.36 -54.31
C LEU A 6 -27.42 -75.79 -53.22
N SER A 7 -27.63 -77.09 -52.97
CA SER A 7 -26.95 -77.97 -52.00
C SER A 7 -27.17 -77.59 -50.52
N SER A 8 -28.04 -78.37 -49.85
CA SER A 8 -28.28 -78.35 -48.41
C SER A 8 -27.22 -79.16 -47.67
N VAL A 9 -26.47 -78.50 -46.78
CA VAL A 9 -25.46 -79.13 -45.93
C VAL A 9 -25.98 -79.25 -44.50
N SER A 10 -26.29 -80.48 -44.11
CA SER A 10 -26.58 -80.91 -42.73
C SER A 10 -25.29 -80.82 -41.89
N ARG A 11 -25.27 -79.95 -40.88
CA ARG A 11 -24.17 -79.90 -39.90
C ARG A 11 -24.52 -80.70 -38.65
N ARG A 12 -23.65 -81.65 -38.34
CA ARG A 12 -23.65 -82.50 -37.14
C ARG A 12 -23.30 -81.66 -35.89
N PRO A 13 -23.76 -82.08 -34.69
CA PRO A 13 -23.42 -81.41 -33.43
C PRO A 13 -21.92 -81.53 -33.13
N ALA A 14 -21.36 -80.44 -32.62
CA ALA A 14 -19.96 -80.34 -32.23
C ALA A 14 -19.68 -81.12 -30.92
N PRO A 15 -18.48 -81.72 -30.78
CA PRO A 15 -18.04 -82.39 -29.57
C PRO A 15 -17.76 -81.40 -28.41
N PRO A 16 -17.80 -81.86 -27.15
CA PRO A 16 -17.55 -81.01 -26.00
C PRO A 16 -16.09 -80.53 -25.94
N TRP A 17 -15.94 -79.28 -25.53
CA TRP A 17 -14.66 -78.58 -25.40
C TRP A 17 -13.82 -79.13 -24.23
N PRO A 18 -12.49 -79.22 -24.37
CA PRO A 18 -11.60 -79.57 -23.27
C PRO A 18 -11.50 -78.43 -22.25
N GLU A 19 -11.41 -78.82 -20.97
CA GLU A 19 -11.17 -77.95 -19.82
C GLU A 19 -9.93 -77.08 -20.02
N ARG A 20 -10.13 -75.76 -19.94
CA ARG A 20 -9.06 -74.78 -19.97
C ARG A 20 -8.59 -74.54 -18.53
N HIS A 21 -7.44 -75.10 -18.17
CA HIS A 21 -6.74 -74.73 -16.94
C HIS A 21 -6.42 -73.22 -16.95
N SER A 22 -6.91 -72.51 -15.95
CA SER A 22 -6.72 -71.07 -15.75
C SER A 22 -5.33 -70.78 -15.18
N HIS A 23 -4.41 -70.36 -16.05
CA HIS A 23 -3.14 -69.72 -15.65
C HIS A 23 -3.26 -68.19 -15.76
N VAL A 24 -4.26 -67.59 -15.08
CA VAL A 24 -4.41 -66.13 -15.03
C VAL A 24 -4.82 -65.68 -13.62
N ASP A 25 -4.01 -65.98 -12.60
CA ASP A 25 -4.31 -65.54 -11.22
C ASP A 25 -3.15 -64.82 -10.51
N HIS A 26 -2.11 -64.40 -11.23
CA HIS A 26 -0.99 -63.67 -10.60
C HIS A 26 -0.80 -62.22 -11.07
N ASN A 27 -1.46 -61.77 -12.14
CA ASN A 27 -1.27 -60.40 -12.65
C ASN A 27 -2.37 -59.41 -12.23
N LEU A 28 -3.52 -59.85 -11.69
CA LEU A 28 -4.57 -58.94 -11.24
C LEU A 28 -4.40 -58.42 -9.81
N LYS A 29 -3.60 -59.08 -8.96
CA LYS A 29 -3.37 -58.62 -7.57
C LYS A 29 -2.43 -57.41 -7.48
N TRP A 30 -1.54 -57.23 -8.47
CA TRP A 30 -0.62 -56.10 -8.48
C TRP A 30 -1.24 -54.78 -8.98
N LEU A 31 -2.32 -54.82 -9.76
CA LEU A 31 -2.99 -53.61 -10.25
C LEU A 31 -3.97 -52.98 -9.23
N ALA A 32 -4.47 -53.76 -8.26
CA ALA A 32 -5.34 -53.26 -7.19
C ALA A 32 -4.56 -52.63 -6.02
N GLN A 33 -3.25 -52.87 -5.90
CA GLN A 33 -2.40 -52.26 -4.86
C GLN A 33 -1.71 -50.96 -5.29
N LEU A 34 -1.61 -50.68 -6.60
CA LEU A 34 -1.08 -49.41 -7.11
C LEU A 34 -2.14 -48.30 -7.18
N SER A 35 -3.42 -48.64 -7.17
CA SER A 35 -4.52 -47.66 -7.16
C SER A 35 -4.85 -47.13 -5.75
N GLY A 36 -4.45 -47.85 -4.69
CA GLY A 36 -4.65 -47.43 -3.29
C GLY A 36 -3.57 -46.51 -2.72
N MET A 37 -2.38 -46.45 -3.34
CA MET A 37 -1.28 -45.56 -2.90
C MET A 37 -1.19 -44.25 -3.70
N LEU A 38 -2.06 -44.02 -4.68
CA LEU A 38 -2.09 -42.78 -5.47
C LEU A 38 -3.05 -41.71 -4.91
N ILE A 39 -3.91 -42.06 -3.94
CA ILE A 39 -4.92 -41.14 -3.38
C ILE A 39 -4.46 -40.48 -2.07
N CYS A 40 -3.44 -41.03 -1.38
CA CYS A 40 -2.87 -40.42 -0.15
C CYS A 40 -1.57 -39.63 -0.38
N GLY A 41 -1.06 -39.57 -1.63
CA GLY A 41 0.20 -38.90 -1.96
C GLY A 41 0.05 -37.48 -2.51
N LEU A 42 -1.17 -36.98 -2.64
CA LEU A 42 -1.45 -35.58 -3.00
C LEU A 42 -1.80 -34.81 -1.72
N SER A 43 -0.90 -34.86 -0.74
CA SER A 43 -0.81 -33.79 0.26
C SER A 43 -0.47 -32.53 -0.52
N LEU A 44 -1.53 -31.83 -0.94
CA LEU A 44 -1.51 -30.54 -1.57
C LEU A 44 -0.66 -29.66 -0.65
N TYR A 45 0.62 -29.48 -1.01
CA TYR A 45 1.46 -28.45 -0.44
C TYR A 45 0.85 -27.14 -0.90
N LEU A 46 -0.22 -26.73 -0.20
CA LEU A 46 -0.72 -25.37 -0.18
C LEU A 46 0.41 -24.57 0.45
N LEU A 47 1.42 -24.23 -0.36
CA LEU A 47 2.35 -23.19 0.00
C LEU A 47 1.47 -21.97 0.29
N PRO A 48 1.55 -21.41 1.50
CA PRO A 48 0.83 -20.19 1.80
C PRO A 48 1.36 -19.15 0.81
N VAL A 49 0.56 -18.84 -0.21
CA VAL A 49 0.72 -17.61 -0.95
C VAL A 49 0.34 -16.53 0.05
N GLY A 50 1.33 -15.78 0.52
CA GLY A 50 1.09 -14.63 1.36
C GLY A 50 0.28 -13.63 0.55
N VAL A 51 -1.02 -13.58 0.80
CA VAL A 51 -1.87 -12.50 0.29
C VAL A 51 -1.76 -11.40 1.33
N HIS A 52 -0.93 -10.41 1.05
CA HIS A 52 -0.88 -9.18 1.82
C HIS A 52 -2.03 -8.30 1.34
N ALA A 53 -2.89 -7.88 2.26
CA ALA A 53 -3.92 -6.90 1.94
C ALA A 53 -3.25 -5.53 1.90
N LEU A 54 -2.77 -5.14 0.71
CA LEU A 54 -2.14 -3.84 0.52
C LEU A 54 -3.21 -2.73 0.56
N PRO A 55 -2.92 -1.59 1.22
CA PRO A 55 -3.77 -0.43 1.08
C PRO A 55 -3.71 0.11 -0.36
N ALA A 56 -4.78 0.75 -0.79
CA ALA A 56 -4.84 1.35 -2.13
C ALA A 56 -3.75 2.39 -2.35
N LEU A 57 -3.45 3.14 -1.29
CA LEU A 57 -2.43 4.18 -1.23
C LEU A 57 -1.57 3.97 0.02
N GLN A 58 -0.27 4.25 -0.07
CA GLN A 58 0.64 4.30 1.07
C GLN A 58 1.79 5.27 0.80
N LEU A 59 2.37 5.81 1.87
CA LEU A 59 3.57 6.65 1.82
C LEU A 59 4.74 5.93 2.46
N GLY A 60 5.92 6.11 1.86
CA GLY A 60 7.19 5.68 2.42
C GLY A 60 8.24 6.78 2.30
N VAL A 61 9.37 6.61 2.97
CA VAL A 61 10.50 7.54 2.87
C VAL A 61 11.77 6.77 2.55
N LEU A 62 12.57 7.29 1.62
CA LEU A 62 13.93 6.83 1.34
C LEU A 62 14.93 7.96 1.51
N ASP A 63 16.19 7.61 1.77
CA ASP A 63 17.28 8.56 1.63
C ASP A 63 17.47 8.95 0.15
N THR A 64 18.24 10.01 -0.12
CA THR A 64 18.47 10.47 -1.50
C THR A 64 19.25 9.49 -2.38
N THR A 65 19.82 8.44 -1.80
CA THR A 65 20.50 7.35 -2.53
C THR A 65 19.59 6.16 -2.81
N GLY A 66 18.32 6.23 -2.37
CA GLY A 66 17.34 5.14 -2.46
C GLY A 66 17.50 4.09 -1.36
N GLY A 67 18.29 4.36 -0.33
CA GLY A 67 18.48 3.51 0.84
C GLY A 67 17.50 3.84 1.97
N THR A 68 17.57 3.04 3.03
CA THR A 68 16.72 3.16 4.24
C THR A 68 17.50 3.64 5.46
N ASN A 69 18.68 4.22 5.27
CA ASN A 69 19.49 4.71 6.38
C ASN A 69 18.81 5.94 7.01
N GLY A 70 18.74 5.99 8.33
CA GLY A 70 18.08 7.09 9.04
C GLY A 70 16.55 7.06 8.95
N ILE A 71 15.97 5.98 8.41
CA ILE A 71 14.53 5.77 8.28
C ILE A 71 14.08 4.69 9.24
N SER A 72 12.97 4.93 9.93
CA SER A 72 12.36 3.99 10.85
C SER A 72 10.84 4.08 10.82
N TYR A 73 10.17 2.95 10.93
CA TYR A 73 8.74 2.90 11.20
C TYR A 73 8.52 3.03 12.71
N ASP A 74 7.80 4.07 13.13
CA ASP A 74 7.39 4.26 14.52
C ASP A 74 6.07 3.51 14.74
N THR A 75 6.10 2.43 15.53
CA THR A 75 4.89 1.61 15.80
C THR A 75 3.91 2.26 16.76
N VAL A 76 4.27 3.37 17.40
CA VAL A 76 3.35 4.16 18.22
C VAL A 76 2.54 5.05 17.31
N THR A 77 3.19 5.85 16.48
CA THR A 77 2.50 6.77 15.54
C THR A 77 2.14 6.10 14.23
N GLU A 78 2.50 4.84 14.03
CA GLU A 78 2.28 4.08 12.80
C GLU A 78 2.78 4.83 11.54
N THR A 79 3.90 5.56 11.67
CA THR A 79 4.42 6.46 10.62
C THR A 79 5.84 6.08 10.21
N THR A 80 6.16 6.18 8.92
CA THR A 80 7.55 6.11 8.45
C THR A 80 8.25 7.44 8.63
N LEU A 81 9.26 7.49 9.50
CA LEU A 81 9.98 8.70 9.87
C LEU A 81 11.39 8.72 9.29
N THR A 82 11.86 9.90 8.91
CA THR A 82 13.27 10.18 8.59
C THR A 82 13.82 11.32 9.46
N SER A 83 15.08 11.25 9.83
CA SER A 83 15.80 12.37 10.47
C SER A 83 16.69 13.17 9.52
N GLU A 84 16.72 12.80 8.24
CA GLU A 84 17.57 13.45 7.24
C GLU A 84 16.96 14.76 6.74
N ASP A 85 17.80 15.75 6.44
CA ASP A 85 17.36 17.02 5.85
C ASP A 85 16.95 16.85 4.37
N LEU A 86 17.61 15.91 3.68
CA LEU A 86 17.43 15.60 2.27
C LEU A 86 16.93 14.16 2.16
N PHE A 87 15.72 13.98 1.65
CA PHE A 87 15.06 12.67 1.56
C PHE A 87 14.06 12.63 0.41
N THR A 88 13.56 11.44 0.11
CA THR A 88 12.51 11.21 -0.89
C THR A 88 11.28 10.63 -0.21
N VAL A 89 10.15 11.33 -0.28
CA VAL A 89 8.84 10.74 0.04
C VAL A 89 8.35 10.01 -1.19
N LEU A 90 7.89 8.79 -1.03
CA LEU A 90 7.34 7.96 -2.10
C LEU A 90 5.86 7.75 -1.85
N ALA A 91 5.04 8.24 -2.77
CA ALA A 91 3.65 7.81 -2.85
C ALA A 91 3.58 6.50 -3.63
N PHE A 92 2.81 5.54 -3.13
CA PHE A 92 2.54 4.28 -3.80
C PHE A 92 1.04 4.12 -4.07
N GLY A 93 0.71 3.51 -5.21
CA GLY A 93 -0.65 3.15 -5.59
C GLY A 93 -0.73 1.68 -6.00
N ASP A 94 -1.59 0.90 -5.34
CA ASP A 94 -1.74 -0.53 -5.61
C ASP A 94 -2.52 -0.76 -6.93
N GLN A 95 -1.84 -1.33 -7.94
CA GLN A 95 -2.44 -1.66 -9.23
C GLN A 95 -3.55 -2.72 -9.10
N GLY A 96 -3.47 -3.57 -8.08
CA GLY A 96 -4.47 -4.60 -7.79
C GLY A 96 -5.75 -4.05 -7.15
N ASN A 97 -5.74 -2.81 -6.67
CA ASN A 97 -6.87 -2.24 -5.96
C ASN A 97 -7.95 -1.74 -6.95
N PRO A 98 -9.19 -2.24 -6.88
CA PRO A 98 -10.24 -1.89 -7.84
C PRO A 98 -10.71 -0.43 -7.76
N ASN A 99 -10.40 0.27 -6.66
CA ASN A 99 -10.76 1.68 -6.47
C ASN A 99 -9.64 2.63 -6.88
N PHE A 100 -8.44 2.12 -7.18
CA PHE A 100 -7.31 2.91 -7.65
C PHE A 100 -7.35 3.06 -9.16
N HIS A 101 -7.23 4.30 -9.65
CA HIS A 101 -7.11 4.58 -11.07
C HIS A 101 -5.90 5.47 -11.35
N LEU A 102 -5.11 5.08 -12.35
CA LEU A 102 -3.88 5.78 -12.72
C LEU A 102 -4.16 7.24 -13.15
N ASP A 103 -5.32 7.45 -13.77
CA ASP A 103 -5.78 8.71 -14.35
C ASP A 103 -6.21 9.73 -13.28
N ASP A 104 -6.34 9.30 -12.02
CA ASP A 104 -6.81 10.14 -10.93
C ASP A 104 -5.74 11.18 -10.53
N THR A 105 -6.23 12.37 -10.16
CA THR A 105 -5.37 13.35 -9.49
C THR A 105 -5.27 13.02 -8.01
N HIS A 106 -4.05 12.81 -7.58
CA HIS A 106 -3.67 12.56 -6.19
C HIS A 106 -3.06 13.81 -5.58
N MET A 107 -3.08 13.88 -4.25
CA MET A 107 -2.55 14.98 -3.48
C MET A 107 -1.60 14.42 -2.41
N LEU A 108 -0.40 15.00 -2.36
CA LEU A 108 0.47 14.90 -1.19
C LEU A 108 0.21 16.12 -0.31
N SER A 109 -0.41 15.92 0.84
CA SER A 109 -0.49 16.94 1.89
C SER A 109 0.86 17.02 2.61
N VAL A 110 1.33 18.23 2.85
CA VAL A 110 2.53 18.50 3.66
C VAL A 110 2.13 19.46 4.76
N ALA A 111 1.98 18.96 5.98
CA ALA A 111 1.57 19.72 7.16
C ALA A 111 2.75 19.85 8.13
N ILE A 112 2.79 20.92 8.93
CA ILE A 112 3.81 21.05 9.97
C ILE A 112 3.37 20.49 11.32
N THR A 113 4.32 19.89 12.03
CA THR A 113 4.20 19.40 13.40
C THR A 113 5.37 19.91 14.25
N PRO A 114 5.19 20.21 15.56
CA PRO A 114 3.92 20.21 16.29
C PRO A 114 2.96 21.30 15.80
N LYS A 115 1.69 21.22 16.24
CA LYS A 115 0.66 22.23 15.96
C LYS A 115 1.21 23.65 16.14
N ALA A 116 1.04 24.48 15.11
CA ALA A 116 1.43 25.88 15.08
C ALA A 116 0.31 26.78 14.53
N GLY A 117 0.45 28.11 14.68
CA GLY A 117 -0.51 29.11 14.19
C GLY A 117 -1.74 29.33 15.09
N PRO A 118 -2.73 30.14 14.65
CA PRO A 118 -2.80 30.82 13.34
C PRO A 118 -1.92 32.06 13.25
N ASP A 119 -1.41 32.55 14.40
CA ASP A 119 -0.57 33.74 14.40
C ASP A 119 0.70 33.49 13.58
N PRO A 120 1.00 34.38 12.63
CA PRO A 120 2.05 34.11 11.68
C PRO A 120 3.44 34.24 12.33
N VAL A 121 4.14 33.12 12.41
CA VAL A 121 5.53 33.01 12.88
C VAL A 121 6.35 32.34 11.77
N SER A 122 7.55 32.85 11.49
CA SER A 122 8.41 32.18 10.51
C SER A 122 9.08 30.97 11.13
N TYR A 123 8.88 29.81 10.52
CA TYR A 123 9.52 28.54 10.89
C TYR A 123 10.60 28.12 9.90
N GLY A 124 11.09 29.06 9.09
CA GLY A 124 12.01 28.77 7.98
C GLY A 124 11.26 28.37 6.70
N SER A 125 11.88 27.50 5.91
CA SER A 125 11.33 27.04 4.63
C SER A 125 11.80 25.64 4.29
N PHE A 126 11.01 24.92 3.49
CA PHE A 126 11.47 23.71 2.82
C PHE A 126 11.36 23.87 1.30
N ARG A 127 12.04 23.00 0.56
CA ARG A 127 11.91 22.90 -0.89
C ARG A 127 11.51 21.48 -1.26
N TYR A 128 10.88 21.35 -2.41
CA TYR A 128 10.59 20.04 -2.99
C TYR A 128 10.87 20.03 -4.49
N LYS A 129 11.01 18.84 -5.04
CA LYS A 129 11.28 18.59 -6.46
C LYS A 129 10.45 17.39 -6.91
N LEU A 130 9.86 17.50 -8.10
CA LEU A 130 9.07 16.46 -8.73
C LEU A 130 9.90 15.72 -9.81
N PRO A 131 9.48 14.52 -10.24
CA PRO A 131 10.11 13.83 -11.36
C PRO A 131 10.16 14.72 -12.60
N GLY A 132 11.35 14.85 -13.20
CA GLY A 132 11.58 15.68 -14.38
C GLY A 132 11.95 17.14 -14.11
N ASP A 133 11.82 17.62 -12.87
CA ASP A 133 12.37 18.93 -12.49
C ASP A 133 13.90 18.90 -12.52
N SER A 134 14.53 19.96 -13.06
CA SER A 134 16.00 20.08 -13.13
C SER A 134 16.64 20.56 -11.82
N ASP A 135 15.86 21.20 -10.95
CA ASP A 135 16.27 21.74 -9.65
C ASP A 135 15.05 21.77 -8.71
N PHE A 136 15.28 21.92 -7.42
CA PHE A 136 14.25 22.17 -6.42
C PHE A 136 13.44 23.42 -6.76
N ARG A 137 12.14 23.34 -6.52
CA ARG A 137 11.21 24.46 -6.71
C ARG A 137 11.50 25.61 -5.74
N THR A 138 10.84 26.74 -5.97
CA THR A 138 10.89 27.90 -5.08
C THR A 138 10.58 27.46 -3.64
N PRO A 139 11.34 27.91 -2.63
CA PRO A 139 11.10 27.54 -1.25
C PRO A 139 9.67 27.87 -0.81
N VAL A 140 9.06 26.91 -0.12
CA VAL A 140 7.80 27.08 0.59
C VAL A 140 8.14 27.64 1.96
N ASN A 141 7.83 28.91 2.18
CA ASN A 141 8.08 29.53 3.47
C ASN A 141 7.00 29.07 4.46
N VAL A 142 7.39 28.77 5.70
CA VAL A 142 6.50 28.17 6.70
C VAL A 142 6.04 29.19 7.76
N GLY A 143 4.72 29.27 7.98
CA GLY A 143 4.03 29.92 9.11
C GLY A 143 3.70 31.42 9.02
N ASN A 144 4.48 32.26 8.34
CA ASN A 144 4.18 33.70 8.15
C ASN A 144 4.05 34.08 6.67
N THR A 145 3.24 33.36 5.90
CA THR A 145 3.40 33.34 4.45
C THR A 145 2.07 33.05 3.76
N THR A 146 1.98 33.47 2.49
CA THR A 146 0.91 33.10 1.57
C THR A 146 1.16 31.75 0.89
N ASP A 147 2.28 31.09 1.20
CA ASP A 147 2.70 29.86 0.54
C ASP A 147 1.99 28.63 1.14
N MET A 148 1.45 28.76 2.36
CA MET A 148 0.74 27.70 3.08
C MET A 148 -0.68 28.12 3.46
N ASN A 149 -1.59 27.15 3.47
CA ASN A 149 -2.93 27.28 4.03
C ASN A 149 -2.88 27.03 5.54
N TYR A 150 -3.80 27.63 6.29
CA TYR A 150 -4.02 27.31 7.71
C TYR A 150 -5.36 26.59 7.87
N GLY A 151 -5.36 25.44 8.53
CA GLY A 151 -6.53 24.60 8.75
C GLY A 151 -6.14 23.13 8.88
N THR A 152 -7.07 22.23 8.59
CA THR A 152 -6.78 20.80 8.53
C THR A 152 -6.85 20.28 7.09
N PRO A 153 -5.80 19.63 6.58
CA PRO A 153 -5.86 18.96 5.29
C PRO A 153 -6.71 17.68 5.37
N PRO A 154 -7.34 17.25 4.26
CA PRO A 154 -7.53 18.03 3.03
C PRO A 154 -8.48 19.22 3.26
N VAL A 155 -8.35 20.31 2.48
CA VAL A 155 -9.08 21.59 2.69
C VAL A 155 -10.55 21.39 3.09
N ASP A 156 -10.86 21.47 4.38
CA ASP A 156 -12.14 21.08 5.00
C ASP A 156 -13.40 21.62 4.27
N THR A 157 -13.33 22.84 3.73
CA THR A 157 -14.46 23.45 2.99
C THR A 157 -14.90 22.69 1.73
N LEU A 158 -14.01 21.89 1.14
CA LEU A 158 -14.30 21.04 0.00
C LEU A 158 -14.65 19.60 0.40
N TYR A 159 -14.37 19.22 1.66
CA TYR A 159 -14.40 17.83 2.12
C TYR A 159 -14.99 17.63 3.54
N PRO A 160 -16.20 18.15 3.85
CA PRO A 160 -16.75 18.12 5.21
C PRO A 160 -17.09 16.70 5.72
N ASP A 161 -17.10 15.71 4.84
CA ASP A 161 -17.41 14.30 5.13
C ASP A 161 -16.15 13.45 5.39
N LEU A 162 -14.96 14.01 5.23
CA LEU A 162 -13.72 13.31 5.49
C LEU A 162 -13.33 13.41 6.97
N GLY A 163 -12.90 12.28 7.53
CA GLY A 163 -12.17 12.32 8.79
C GLY A 163 -10.93 13.16 8.58
N SER A 164 -10.78 14.24 9.35
CA SER A 164 -9.61 15.07 9.31
C SER A 164 -8.37 14.22 9.65
N HIS A 165 -7.41 14.09 8.73
CA HIS A 165 -6.18 13.29 8.96
C HIS A 165 -5.24 13.93 9.99
N GLY A 166 -5.52 15.18 10.37
CA GLY A 166 -5.06 15.78 11.62
C GLY A 166 -6.23 16.03 12.56
N ILE A 167 -6.02 15.90 13.87
CA ILE A 167 -7.04 16.31 14.87
C ILE A 167 -6.96 17.83 15.17
N TYR A 168 -6.14 18.57 14.42
CA TYR A 168 -5.86 19.97 14.70
C TYR A 168 -5.53 20.78 13.44
N ASP A 169 -5.90 22.07 13.48
CA ASP A 169 -5.46 23.05 12.49
C ASP A 169 -3.95 23.30 12.58
N THR A 170 -3.28 23.34 11.44
CA THR A 170 -1.86 23.71 11.30
C THR A 170 -1.62 24.37 9.94
N PHE A 171 -0.37 24.75 9.65
CA PHE A 171 0.01 25.21 8.32
C PHE A 171 0.30 24.02 7.41
N TYR A 172 -0.29 23.99 6.22
CA TYR A 172 -0.11 22.93 5.24
C TYR A 172 -0.08 23.42 3.79
N ILE A 173 0.47 22.60 2.89
CA ILE A 173 0.29 22.70 1.43
C ILE A 173 -0.19 21.38 0.87
N GLU A 174 -0.77 21.42 -0.34
CA GLU A 174 -1.17 20.23 -1.08
C GLU A 174 -0.50 20.25 -2.45
N ILE A 175 0.21 19.16 -2.77
CA ILE A 175 0.96 19.02 -4.02
C ILE A 175 0.22 18.03 -4.91
N PRO A 176 -0.41 18.49 -6.01
CA PRO A 176 -1.11 17.61 -6.93
C PRO A 176 -0.13 16.82 -7.79
N PHE A 177 -0.45 15.55 -8.04
CA PHE A 177 0.30 14.68 -8.94
C PHE A 177 -0.57 13.59 -9.55
N THR A 178 0.00 12.88 -10.53
CA THR A 178 -0.61 11.70 -11.18
C THR A 178 0.48 10.64 -11.30
N PHE A 179 0.12 9.38 -11.07
CA PHE A 179 1.07 8.27 -11.22
C PHE A 179 1.44 8.06 -12.69
N ASP A 180 2.68 7.60 -12.92
CA ASP A 180 3.16 7.22 -14.25
C ASP A 180 3.09 5.70 -14.40
N SER A 181 2.41 5.23 -15.46
CA SER A 181 2.32 3.80 -15.80
C SER A 181 3.67 3.08 -15.95
N SER A 182 4.76 3.82 -16.17
CA SER A 182 6.12 3.29 -16.32
C SER A 182 6.90 3.20 -15.00
N MET A 183 6.40 3.79 -13.92
CA MET A 183 7.05 3.81 -12.61
C MET A 183 6.41 2.74 -11.72
N ILE A 184 6.89 1.50 -11.85
CA ILE A 184 6.34 0.33 -11.15
C ILE A 184 7.44 -0.32 -10.29
N VAL A 185 7.05 -0.73 -9.08
CA VAL A 185 7.87 -1.50 -8.14
C VAL A 185 7.14 -2.76 -7.69
N SER A 186 7.89 -3.75 -7.22
CA SER A 186 7.32 -4.94 -6.60
C SER A 186 6.45 -4.55 -5.40
N GLU A 187 5.40 -5.31 -5.15
CA GLU A 187 4.51 -5.12 -4.02
C GLU A 187 5.22 -5.26 -2.68
N PHE A 188 4.98 -4.31 -1.78
CA PHE A 188 5.33 -4.42 -0.36
C PHE A 188 4.41 -3.52 0.46
N ASP A 189 4.47 -3.74 1.78
CA ASP A 189 3.67 -3.04 2.76
C ASP A 189 4.61 -2.23 3.66
N VAL A 190 4.46 -0.91 3.66
CA VAL A 190 5.33 0.01 4.39
C VAL A 190 5.29 -0.24 5.90
N GLU A 191 4.17 -0.71 6.45
CA GLU A 191 4.03 -1.06 7.87
C GLU A 191 5.02 -2.16 8.28
N ASN A 192 5.38 -3.06 7.35
CA ASN A 192 6.38 -4.10 7.57
C ASN A 192 7.83 -3.59 7.44
N GLY A 193 8.01 -2.29 7.27
CA GLY A 193 9.29 -1.62 7.15
C GLY A 193 9.66 -1.33 5.70
N MET A 194 10.14 -0.12 5.48
CA MET A 194 10.56 0.35 4.17
C MET A 194 11.66 -0.54 3.57
N GLN A 195 11.54 -0.83 2.27
CA GLN A 195 12.53 -1.61 1.51
C GLN A 195 13.11 -0.76 0.37
N PRO A 196 14.34 -1.06 -0.10
CA PRO A 196 14.84 -0.48 -1.34
C PRO A 196 13.89 -0.77 -2.51
N LEU A 197 13.75 0.19 -3.43
CA LEU A 197 12.87 0.01 -4.59
C LEU A 197 13.38 -1.09 -5.50
N MET A 198 12.55 -2.11 -5.69
CA MET A 198 12.77 -3.18 -6.66
C MET A 198 11.88 -2.92 -7.86
N LEU A 199 12.46 -2.44 -8.96
CA LEU A 199 11.71 -2.15 -10.19
C LEU A 199 11.06 -3.42 -10.73
N ASP A 200 9.81 -3.31 -11.13
CA ASP A 200 9.00 -4.43 -11.62
C ASP A 200 8.14 -4.00 -12.82
N THR A 201 7.44 -4.97 -13.41
CA THR A 201 6.43 -4.77 -14.46
C THR A 201 5.01 -4.97 -13.94
N SER A 202 4.86 -5.47 -12.71
CA SER A 202 3.60 -5.63 -12.00
C SER A 202 3.80 -5.30 -10.53
N GLY A 203 2.80 -4.67 -9.91
CA GLY A 203 2.79 -4.44 -8.47
C GLY A 203 2.22 -3.07 -8.15
N MET A 204 3.05 -2.19 -7.59
CA MET A 204 2.62 -0.86 -7.19
C MET A 204 3.21 0.22 -8.10
N TYR A 205 2.38 1.20 -8.47
CA TYR A 205 2.90 2.44 -9.01
C TYR A 205 3.60 3.23 -7.91
N TYR A 206 4.61 4.02 -8.26
CA TYR A 206 5.23 4.95 -7.31
C TYR A 206 5.46 6.33 -7.91
N PHE A 207 5.45 7.36 -7.07
CA PHE A 207 5.78 8.73 -7.42
C PHE A 207 6.70 9.35 -6.36
N PRO A 208 7.94 9.74 -6.71
CA PRO A 208 8.89 10.32 -5.75
C PRO A 208 8.76 11.84 -5.65
N PHE A 209 8.88 12.33 -4.42
CA PHE A 209 9.00 13.74 -4.06
C PHE A 209 10.32 13.91 -3.31
N GLU A 210 11.30 14.58 -3.90
CA GLU A 210 12.53 14.91 -3.17
C GLU A 210 12.27 16.15 -2.33
N PHE A 211 12.61 16.10 -1.04
CA PHE A 211 12.48 17.21 -0.10
C PHE A 211 13.85 17.67 0.42
N ASP A 212 13.97 18.98 0.62
CA ASP A 212 15.06 19.63 1.33
C ASP A 212 14.48 20.48 2.46
N THR A 213 14.74 20.04 3.69
CA THR A 213 14.28 20.67 4.95
C THR A 213 15.42 21.31 5.72
N SER A 214 16.60 21.49 5.11
CA SER A 214 17.79 22.07 5.77
C SER A 214 17.59 23.51 6.25
N ALA A 215 16.65 24.24 5.63
CA ALA A 215 16.29 25.60 6.00
C ALA A 215 15.04 25.68 6.90
N LEU A 216 14.52 24.54 7.37
CA LEU A 216 13.41 24.46 8.30
C LEU A 216 13.93 24.55 9.74
N ALA A 217 13.16 25.18 10.63
CA ALA A 217 13.52 25.29 12.04
C ALA A 217 13.73 23.89 12.67
N ALA A 218 14.69 23.79 13.60
CA ALA A 218 15.10 22.50 14.18
C ALA A 218 14.02 21.81 15.03
N ASP A 219 12.99 22.55 15.44
CA ASP A 219 11.84 22.08 16.21
C ASP A 219 10.56 21.97 15.38
N VAL A 220 10.67 22.07 14.04
CA VAL A 220 9.54 21.94 13.12
C VAL A 220 9.74 20.75 12.19
N GLU A 221 8.82 19.82 12.29
CA GLU A 221 8.73 18.59 11.51
C GLU A 221 7.67 18.72 10.41
N LEU A 222 7.74 17.83 9.43
CA LEU A 222 6.75 17.69 8.37
C LEU A 222 6.00 16.36 8.55
N HIS A 223 4.68 16.41 8.46
CA HIS A 223 3.80 15.25 8.35
C HIS A 223 3.23 15.19 6.94
N PHE A 224 3.19 13.99 6.37
CA PHE A 224 2.75 13.76 4.99
C PHE A 224 1.54 12.84 4.98
N ASP A 225 0.47 13.29 4.31
CA ASP A 225 -0.71 12.48 4.03
C ASP A 225 -0.91 12.32 2.52
N LEU A 226 -1.48 11.19 2.11
CA LEU A 226 -1.73 10.86 0.70
C LEU A 226 -3.19 10.51 0.47
N TYR A 227 -3.79 11.16 -0.52
CA TYR A 227 -5.18 10.91 -0.90
C TYR A 227 -5.44 11.23 -2.38
N ASN A 228 -6.57 10.75 -2.93
CA ASN A 228 -7.03 11.14 -4.26
C ASN A 228 -8.11 12.23 -4.19
N THR A 229 -8.36 12.96 -5.27
CA THR A 229 -9.39 14.03 -5.31
C THR A 229 -10.67 13.61 -6.02
N VAL A 230 -10.82 12.31 -6.28
CA VAL A 230 -11.99 11.81 -7.03
C VAL A 230 -13.26 12.04 -6.23
N ALA A 231 -14.24 12.64 -6.89
CA ALA A 231 -15.56 12.84 -6.36
C ALA A 231 -16.42 11.58 -6.52
N ILE A 232 -17.00 11.06 -5.43
CA ILE A 232 -18.09 10.09 -5.49
C ILE A 232 -19.40 10.81 -5.24
N THR A 233 -20.36 10.65 -6.15
CA THR A 233 -21.76 10.95 -5.81
C THR A 233 -22.34 9.76 -5.03
N ARG A 234 -22.62 9.95 -3.74
CA ARG A 234 -23.30 8.94 -2.91
C ARG A 234 -24.74 8.73 -3.41
N PRO A 235 -25.38 7.58 -3.13
CA PRO A 235 -26.79 7.36 -3.46
C PRO A 235 -27.76 8.41 -2.88
N SER A 236 -27.37 9.11 -1.82
CA SER A 236 -28.07 10.26 -1.24
C SER A 236 -28.05 11.52 -2.11
N GLY A 237 -27.24 11.54 -3.17
CA GLY A 237 -27.01 12.72 -4.01
C GLY A 237 -25.97 13.69 -3.45
N SER A 238 -25.34 13.38 -2.31
CA SER A 238 -24.20 14.15 -1.81
C SER A 238 -22.93 13.78 -2.58
N THR A 239 -22.15 14.79 -2.96
CA THR A 239 -20.81 14.57 -3.50
C THR A 239 -19.83 14.46 -2.34
N ASP A 240 -19.26 13.28 -2.21
CA ASP A 240 -18.11 12.99 -1.38
C ASP A 240 -16.86 13.16 -2.24
N TYR A 241 -15.75 13.56 -1.66
CA TYR A 241 -14.52 13.80 -2.38
C TYR A 241 -13.39 13.09 -1.64
N ALA A 242 -12.49 12.48 -2.41
CA ALA A 242 -11.48 11.54 -1.95
C ALA A 242 -12.05 10.19 -1.52
N THR A 243 -11.89 9.22 -2.42
CA THR A 243 -12.36 7.84 -2.26
C THR A 243 -11.30 6.96 -1.63
N LEU A 244 -10.04 7.40 -1.74
CA LEU A 244 -8.86 6.71 -1.30
C LEU A 244 -8.02 7.64 -0.45
N PHE A 245 -7.75 7.16 0.77
CA PHE A 245 -6.75 7.69 1.68
C PHE A 245 -5.72 6.60 1.93
N ALA A 246 -4.46 7.00 2.06
CA ALA A 246 -3.51 6.17 2.76
C ALA A 246 -4.02 5.98 4.20
N PRO A 247 -4.08 4.75 4.73
CA PRO A 247 -4.38 4.55 6.14
C PRO A 247 -3.27 5.17 6.99
N PHE A 248 -3.60 5.55 8.22
CA PHE A 248 -2.66 6.18 9.16
C PHE A 248 -1.36 5.38 9.35
N SER A 249 -1.46 4.04 9.32
CA SER A 249 -0.32 3.11 9.39
C SER A 249 0.65 3.17 8.20
N HIS A 250 0.36 4.03 7.24
CA HIS A 250 1.08 4.17 5.98
C HIS A 250 1.36 5.63 5.68
N ASP A 251 1.40 6.47 6.71
CA ASP A 251 1.82 7.87 6.61
C ASP A 251 3.35 7.98 6.66
N ALA A 252 3.85 9.16 6.29
CA ALA A 252 5.26 9.51 6.37
C ALA A 252 5.48 10.82 7.12
N GLY A 253 6.68 11.00 7.69
CA GLY A 253 7.02 12.23 8.37
C GLY A 253 8.52 12.44 8.57
N THR A 254 8.87 13.59 9.12
CA THR A 254 10.22 13.86 9.62
C THR A 254 10.25 13.83 11.13
N LEU A 255 11.40 13.46 11.68
CA LEU A 255 11.68 13.51 13.10
C LEU A 255 12.87 14.44 13.33
N ARG A 256 12.65 15.57 14.01
CA ARG A 256 13.70 16.56 14.29
C ARG A 256 13.83 16.75 15.79
N THR A 257 15.04 16.52 16.31
CA THR A 257 15.32 16.72 17.74
C THR A 257 15.75 18.16 18.02
N PRO A 258 15.08 18.88 18.93
CA PRO A 258 15.49 20.22 19.33
C PRO A 258 16.94 20.23 19.82
N GLY A 259 17.81 20.96 19.14
CA GLY A 259 19.22 21.14 19.53
C GLY A 259 20.23 20.23 18.83
N SER A 260 19.83 19.39 17.87
CA SER A 260 20.77 18.74 16.95
C SER A 260 20.84 19.50 15.63
N PRO A 261 21.85 20.37 15.40
CA PRO A 261 22.01 21.02 14.11
C PRO A 261 22.50 19.99 13.08
N GLY A 262 21.58 19.45 12.28
CA GLY A 262 21.84 18.88 10.93
C GLY A 262 23.01 17.90 10.75
N THR A 263 23.54 17.29 11.81
CA THR A 263 24.61 16.29 11.70
C THR A 263 24.04 14.95 12.10
N GLY A 264 23.74 14.12 11.09
CA GLY A 264 23.16 12.78 11.19
C GLY A 264 23.94 11.81 12.10
N GLN A 265 23.84 12.01 13.40
CA GLN A 265 24.32 11.08 14.41
C GLN A 265 23.14 10.57 15.22
N GLY A 266 22.62 9.42 14.78
CA GLY A 266 21.55 8.68 15.44
C GLY A 266 21.93 8.21 16.83
N ASN A 267 21.78 9.09 17.82
CA ASN A 267 21.79 8.72 19.22
C ASN A 267 20.34 8.66 19.71
N GLY A 268 19.95 7.46 20.16
CA GLY A 268 18.60 7.01 20.44
C GLY A 268 17.68 8.02 21.14
N ILE A 269 16.45 8.06 20.64
CA ILE A 269 15.39 8.99 20.98
C ILE A 269 14.77 8.60 22.34
N PRO A 270 14.84 9.46 23.38
CA PRO A 270 13.84 9.47 24.44
C PRO A 270 12.66 10.29 23.92
N VAL A 271 11.57 9.65 23.49
CA VAL A 271 10.32 10.34 23.11
C VAL A 271 9.67 10.88 24.39
N PRO A 272 9.63 12.20 24.64
CA PRO A 272 8.91 12.73 25.78
C PRO A 272 7.45 12.96 25.38
N GLY A 273 6.60 11.95 25.54
CA GLY A 273 5.18 12.06 25.89
C GLY A 273 4.18 12.89 25.05
N THR A 274 4.59 13.72 24.10
CA THR A 274 3.68 14.59 23.33
C THR A 274 3.06 13.87 22.14
N LEU A 275 3.76 12.92 21.51
CA LEU A 275 3.18 12.12 20.41
C LEU A 275 2.14 11.10 20.90
N ALA A 276 2.32 10.56 22.11
CA ALA A 276 1.35 9.64 22.75
C ALA A 276 0.00 10.31 23.09
N LEU A 277 -0.06 11.65 23.15
CA LEU A 277 -1.33 12.35 23.38
C LEU A 277 -2.20 12.44 22.11
N PHE A 278 -1.64 12.23 20.91
CA PHE A 278 -2.41 12.24 19.67
C PHE A 278 -3.26 10.97 19.48
N LEU A 279 -2.86 9.84 20.07
CA LEU A 279 -3.55 8.56 19.92
C LEU A 279 -4.68 8.33 20.94
N LEU A 280 -4.63 8.97 22.12
CA LEU A 280 -5.68 8.82 23.13
C LEU A 280 -7.02 9.47 22.74
N GLY A 281 -7.03 10.36 21.75
CA GLY A 281 -8.26 10.91 21.18
C GLY A 281 -9.02 9.94 20.28
N GLY A 282 -8.31 9.07 19.56
CA GLY A 282 -8.90 8.16 18.56
C GLY A 282 -9.71 7.01 19.14
N LEU A 283 -9.40 6.54 20.36
CA LEU A 283 -10.09 5.39 20.95
C LEU A 283 -11.44 5.73 21.62
N MET A 284 -11.72 7.01 21.89
CA MET A 284 -12.91 7.43 22.64
C MET A 284 -14.10 7.83 21.74
N ALA A 285 -13.91 7.98 20.42
CA ALA A 285 -15.00 8.26 19.47
C ALA A 285 -15.74 7.00 18.97
N GLY A 286 -15.18 5.80 19.20
CA GLY A 286 -15.76 4.53 18.72
C GLY A 286 -16.78 3.86 19.65
N VAL A 287 -17.01 4.38 20.87
CA VAL A 287 -17.91 3.77 21.85
C VAL A 287 -18.95 4.78 22.32
N GLY A 288 -19.93 5.12 21.47
CA GLY A 288 -20.90 6.11 21.92
C GLY A 288 -22.08 6.48 21.04
N TRP A 289 -22.57 5.65 20.11
CA TRP A 289 -23.90 5.91 19.55
C TRP A 289 -24.69 4.63 19.30
N ARG A 290 -25.31 4.11 20.36
CA ARG A 290 -26.47 3.22 20.26
C ARG A 290 -27.65 3.86 20.99
N GLY A 291 -28.59 4.35 20.20
CA GLY A 291 -30.01 4.32 20.53
C GLY A 291 -30.59 5.57 21.21
N ALA A 292 -31.40 6.30 20.45
CA ALA A 292 -32.70 6.72 20.94
C ALA A 292 -33.69 6.62 19.76
N ARG A 293 -34.77 5.89 20.02
CA ARG A 293 -35.99 5.83 19.19
C ARG A 293 -36.80 7.10 19.37
#